data_AF-A0A0U5EYG8-F1
#
_entry.id   AF-A0A0U5EYG8-F1
#
_cell.length_a   1.000
_cell.length_b   1.000
_cell.length_c   1.000
_cell.angle_alpha   90.00
_cell.angle_beta   90.00
_cell.angle_gamma   90.00
#
_symmetry.space_group_name_H-M   'P 1'
#
loop_
_entity.id
_entity.type
_entity.pdbx_description
1 polymer ?
#
loop_
_entity_poly.entity_id
_entity_poly.type
_entity_poly.pdbx_seq_one_letter_code
_entity_poly.pdbx_strand_id
1 'polypeptide(L)' 'MLKVLELQTLKTLSDERTEYLINDRLSFMRFLGLGLSDRVPDAKMIWLFCERLTQAGTIELLFNRFDKTRRDA' A
#
# COMPACT_ATOMS: atom_id res chain seq x y z
N MET A 1 6.15 1.53 0.49
CA MET A 1 5.47 0.24 0.20
C MET A 1 4.39 -0.09 1.22
N LEU A 2 4.69 -0.12 2.52
CA LEU A 2 3.71 -0.39 3.60
C LEU A 2 2.40 0.43 3.49
N LYS A 3 2.51 1.77 3.40
CA LYS A 3 1.37 2.68 3.23
C LYS A 3 0.55 2.43 1.96
N VAL A 4 1.17 1.87 0.92
CA VAL A 4 0.48 1.50 -0.32
C VAL A 4 -0.44 0.31 -0.07
N LEU A 5 0.03 -0.69 0.68
CA LEU A 5 -0.80 -1.81 1.10
C LEU A 5 -1.92 -1.38 2.03
N GLU A 6 -1.66 -0.48 2.99
CA GLU A 6 -2.73 0.08 3.82
C GLU A 6 -3.81 0.75 2.97
N LEU A 7 -3.40 1.57 2.01
CA LEU A 7 -4.32 2.27 1.11
C LEU A 7 -5.11 1.27 0.23
N GLN A 8 -4.45 0.22 -0.23
CA GLN A 8 -5.06 -0.88 -0.97
C GLN A 8 -6.12 -1.61 -0.13
N THR A 9 -5.81 -1.96 1.12
CA THR A 9 -6.73 -2.64 2.04
C THR A 9 -7.89 -1.74 2.48
N LEU A 10 -7.64 -0.46 2.77
CA LEU A 10 -8.65 0.51 3.19
C LEU A 10 -9.68 0.82 2.11
N LYS A 11 -9.26 0.74 0.84
CA LYS A 11 -10.09 1.06 -0.32
C LYS A 11 -10.47 -0.19 -1.13
N THR A 12 -10.09 -1.38 -0.68
CA THR A 12 -10.30 -2.67 -1.35
C THR A 12 -9.91 -2.61 -2.83
N LEU A 13 -8.69 -2.12 -3.11
CA LEU A 13 -8.20 -1.89 -4.47
C LEU A 13 -7.39 -3.09 -4.98
N SER A 14 -7.41 -3.30 -6.30
CA SER A 14 -6.42 -4.15 -6.96
C SER A 14 -5.08 -3.42 -7.09
N ASP A 15 -4.00 -4.15 -7.37
CA ASP A 15 -2.67 -3.58 -7.58
C ASP A 15 -2.68 -2.54 -8.71
N GLU A 16 -3.31 -2.87 -9.84
CA GLU A 16 -3.45 -1.98 -11.00
C GLU A 16 -4.27 -0.72 -10.69
N ARG A 17 -5.37 -0.87 -9.94
CA ARG A 17 -6.17 0.30 -9.51
C ARG A 17 -5.41 1.16 -8.51
N THR A 18 -4.58 0.55 -7.68
CA THR A 18 -3.75 1.27 -6.71
C THR A 18 -2.71 2.11 -7.43
N GLU A 19 -1.98 1.53 -8.39
CA GLU A 19 -1.04 2.26 -9.25
C GLU A 19 -1.74 3.44 -9.97
N TYR A 20 -2.88 3.18 -10.61
CA TYR A 20 -3.63 4.21 -11.32
C TYR A 20 -4.06 5.35 -10.40
N LEU A 21 -4.64 5.04 -9.24
CA LEU A 21 -5.15 6.05 -8.31
C LEU A 21 -4.05 6.84 -7.61
N ILE A 22 -2.87 6.25 -7.37
CA ILE A 22 -1.74 7.00 -6.82
C ILE A 22 -1.22 8.01 -7.84
N ASN A 23 -1.20 7.65 -9.13
CA ASN A 23 -0.83 8.58 -10.20
C ASN A 23 -1.87 9.69 -10.41
N ASP A 24 -3.16 9.37 -10.30
CA ASP A 24 -4.27 10.31 -10.57
C ASP A 24 -4.58 11.24 -9.38
N ARG A 25 -4.48 10.73 -8.14
CA ARG A 25 -4.91 11.46 -6.94
C ARG A 25 -3.76 12.04 -6.13
N LEU A 26 -3.68 13.38 -6.14
CA LEU A 26 -2.78 14.15 -5.27
C LEU A 26 -2.98 13.86 -3.76
N SER A 27 -4.19 13.50 -3.34
CA SER A 27 -4.45 13.09 -1.94
C SER A 27 -3.73 11.78 -1.59
N PHE A 28 -3.63 10.85 -2.53
CA PHE A 28 -2.93 9.59 -2.36
C PHE A 28 -1.42 9.81 -2.40
N MET A 29 -0.93 10.64 -3.34
CA MET A 29 0.47 11.08 -3.34
C MET A 29 0.87 11.73 -2.02
N ARG A 30 0.04 12.66 -1.49
CA ARG A 30 0.30 13.31 -0.20
C ARG A 30 0.30 12.35 0.98
N PHE A 31 -0.61 11.37 1.01
CA PHE A 31 -0.64 10.32 2.03
C PHE A 31 0.63 9.45 2.01
N LEU A 32 1.07 9.09 0.81
CA LEU A 32 2.28 8.33 0.57
C LEU A 32 3.56 9.15 0.77
N GLY A 33 3.45 10.48 0.79
CA GLY A 33 4.59 11.40 0.88
C GLY A 33 5.34 11.55 -0.44
N LEU A 34 4.69 11.26 -1.57
CA LEU A 34 5.26 11.39 -2.91
C LEU A 34 5.04 12.81 -3.45
N GLY A 35 6.08 13.39 -4.03
CA GLY A 35 6.01 14.58 -4.87
C GLY A 35 5.59 14.27 -6.30
N LEU A 36 5.28 15.32 -7.08
CA LEU A 36 4.82 15.20 -8.48
C LEU A 36 5.83 14.54 -9.42
N SER A 37 7.11 14.58 -9.09
CA SER A 37 8.20 13.98 -9.87
C SER A 37 8.72 12.68 -9.26
N ASP A 38 8.14 12.24 -8.14
CA ASP A 38 8.58 11.01 -7.48
C ASP A 38 8.05 9.78 -8.21
N ARG A 39 8.84 8.71 -8.17
CA ARG A 39 8.46 7.44 -8.80
C ARG A 39 7.32 6.79 -8.00
N VAL A 40 6.18 6.64 -8.66
CA VAL A 40 5.05 5.87 -8.14
C VAL A 40 5.36 4.37 -8.25
N PRO A 41 5.00 3.56 -7.24
CA PRO A 41 5.15 2.12 -7.32
C PRO A 41 4.17 1.52 -8.33
N ASP A 42 4.72 0.76 -9.28
CA ASP A 42 3.97 0.01 -10.28
C ASP A 42 3.24 -1.17 -9.63
N ALA A 43 2.13 -1.64 -10.22
CA ALA A 43 1.32 -2.76 -9.73
C ALA A 43 2.16 -4.03 -9.51
N LYS A 44 3.13 -4.30 -10.40
CA LYS A 44 4.08 -5.41 -10.26
C LYS A 44 4.97 -5.27 -9.02
N MET A 45 5.35 -4.06 -8.67
CA MET A 45 6.17 -3.79 -7.48
C MET A 45 5.35 -3.98 -6.20
N ILE A 46 4.06 -3.60 -6.22
CA ILE A 46 3.10 -3.84 -5.13
C ILE A 46 2.92 -5.36 -4.94
N TRP A 47 2.65 -6.09 -6.02
CA TRP A 47 2.51 -7.54 -6.00
C TRP A 47 3.75 -8.25 -5.45
N LEU A 48 4.95 -7.91 -5.94
CA LEU A 48 6.21 -8.51 -5.49
C LEU A 48 6.46 -8.23 -4.00
N PHE A 49 6.04 -7.07 -3.51
CA PHE A 49 6.15 -6.74 -2.10
C PHE A 49 5.20 -7.60 -1.24
N CYS A 50 3.95 -7.80 -1.66
CA CYS A 50 3.04 -8.74 -1.03
C CYS A 50 3.58 -10.18 -1.05
N GLU A 51 4.07 -10.64 -2.21
CA GLU A 51 4.63 -11.98 -2.36
C GLU A 51 5.79 -12.23 -1.39
N ARG A 52 6.72 -11.27 -1.27
CA ARG A 52 7.84 -11.38 -0.32
C ARG A 52 7.38 -11.43 1.13
N LEU A 53 6.36 -10.65 1.49
CA LEU A 53 5.80 -10.66 2.85
C LEU A 53 5.09 -11.98 3.17
N THR A 54 4.41 -12.56 2.19
CA THR A 54 3.77 -13.88 2.29
C THR A 54 4.82 -14.98 2.41
N GLN A 55 5.85 -14.97 1.58
CA GLN A 55 6.96 -15.94 1.66
C GLN A 55 7.72 -15.85 2.99
N ALA A 56 7.86 -14.65 3.54
CA ALA A 56 8.45 -14.44 4.86
C ALA A 56 7.54 -14.87 6.03
N GLY A 57 6.27 -15.24 5.78
CA GLY A 57 5.30 -15.57 6.82
C GLY A 57 4.94 -14.39 7.74
N THR A 58 5.35 -13.18 7.37
CA THR A 58 5.20 -11.98 8.20
C THR A 58 3.95 -11.17 7.88
N ILE A 59 3.30 -11.43 6.75
CA ILE A 59 2.17 -10.61 6.27
C ILE A 59 1.04 -10.54 7.31
N GLU A 60 0.66 -11.67 7.91
CA GLU A 60 -0.40 -11.72 8.92
C GLU A 60 -0.02 -10.97 10.20
N LEU A 61 1.24 -11.10 10.65
CA LEU A 61 1.71 -10.43 11.86
C LEU A 61 1.78 -8.91 11.66
N LEU A 62 2.18 -8.48 10.46
CA LEU A 62 2.21 -7.09 10.06
C LEU A 62 0.79 -6.51 10.05
N PHE A 63 -0.14 -7.17 9.34
CA PHE A 63 -1.53 -6.70 9.21
C PHE A 63 -2.29 -6.74 10.54
N ASN A 64 -2.06 -7.75 11.39
CA ASN A 64 -2.66 -7.78 12.72
C ASN A 64 -2.18 -6.60 13.59
N ARG A 65 -0.90 -6.22 13.49
CA ARG A 65 -0.37 -5.03 14.16
C ARG A 65 -0.96 -3.74 13.59
N PHE A 66 -1.19 -3.69 12.28
CA PHE A 66 -1.88 -2.58 11.62
C PHE A 66 -3.32 -2.44 12.12
N ASP A 67 -4.10 -3.51 12.06
CA ASP A 67 -5.50 -3.52 12.49
C ASP A 67 -5.65 -3.11 13.96
N LYS A 68 -4.74 -3.56 14.82
CA LYS A 68 -4.72 -3.14 16.23
C LYS A 68 -4.51 -1.63 16.36
N THR A 69 -3.48 -1.09 15.69
CA THR A 69 -3.20 0.35 15.70
C THR A 69 -4.38 1.17 15.15
N ARG A 70 -5.11 0.62 14.18
CA ARG A 70 -6.28 1.27 13.57
C ARG A 70 -7.55 1.21 14.42
N ARG A 71 -7.68 0.24 15.33
CA ARG A 71 -8.78 0.14 16.30
C ARG A 71 -8.54 0.98 17.55
N ASP A 72 -7.28 1.21 17.89
CA ASP A 72 -6.87 1.97 19.08
C ASP A 72 -6.70 3.48 18.82
N ALA A 73 -6.98 3.97 17.60
CA ALA A 73 -6.89 5.36 17.16
C ALA A 73 -8.27 5.96 16.86
#